data_AF-A0A2V4E747-F1
#
_entry.id   AF-A0A2V4E747-F1
#
_cell.length_a   1.000
_cell.length_b   1.000
_cell.length_c   1.000
_cell.angle_alpha   90.00
_cell.angle_beta   90.00
_cell.angle_gamma   90.00
#
_symmetry.space_group_name_H-M   'P 1'
#
loop_
_entity.id
_entity.type
_entity.pdbx_description
1 polymer ?
#
loop_
_entity_poly.entity_id
_entity_poly.type
_entity_poly.pdbx_seq_one_letter_code
_entity_poly.pdbx_strand_id
1 'polypeptide(L)' 'MSNKRVMRWIGAGKSIATDPSVKVLCPVCQKVYLKVRDIPNENNPSEVERQMLCDKCGAFNVLRLTR' A
#
# COMPACT_ATOMS: atom_id res chain seq x y z
N MET A 1 12.62 14.01 -3.08
CA MET A 1 11.52 13.16 -3.59
C MET A 1 10.66 13.98 -4.54
N SER A 2 10.43 13.56 -5.79
CA SER A 2 9.57 14.33 -6.72
C SER A 2 8.11 14.32 -6.27
N ASN A 3 7.44 15.47 -6.24
CA ASN A 3 6.03 15.64 -5.84
C ASN A 3 5.09 14.59 -6.49
N LYS A 4 5.31 14.25 -7.78
CA LYS A 4 4.53 13.26 -8.53
C LYS A 4 4.52 11.85 -7.91
N ARG A 5 5.64 11.37 -7.36
CA ARG A 5 5.72 10.04 -6.74
C ARG A 5 4.95 10.01 -5.42
N VAL A 6 5.04 11.08 -4.65
CA VAL A 6 4.30 11.24 -3.39
C VAL A 6 2.80 11.21 -3.65
N MET A 7 2.32 11.99 -4.64
CA MET A 7 0.89 12.03 -4.99
C MET A 7 0.35 10.67 -5.47
N ARG A 8 1.16 9.89 -6.21
CA ARG A 8 0.78 8.53 -6.59
C ARG A 8 0.67 7.60 -5.39
N TRP A 9 1.58 7.70 -4.42
CA TRP A 9 1.49 6.93 -3.18
C TRP A 9 0.25 7.30 -2.37
N ILE A 10 -0.08 8.58 -2.26
CA ILE A 10 -1.31 9.04 -1.60
C ILE A 10 -2.54 8.45 -2.29
N GLY A 11 -2.61 8.52 -3.62
CA GLY A 11 -3.72 7.93 -4.39
C GLY A 11 -3.82 6.42 -4.25
N ALA A 12 -2.67 5.73 -4.30
CA ALA A 12 -2.59 4.28 -4.08
C ALA A 12 -3.11 3.90 -2.69
N GLY A 13 -2.62 4.58 -1.65
CA GLY A 13 -3.03 4.35 -0.27
C GLY A 13 -4.53 4.54 -0.06
N LYS A 14 -5.12 5.63 -0.59
CA LYS A 14 -6.57 5.88 -0.51
C LYS A 14 -7.40 4.76 -1.17
N SER A 15 -6.99 4.34 -2.37
CA SER A 15 -7.69 3.30 -3.12
C SER A 15 -7.63 1.96 -2.38
N ILE A 16 -6.43 1.57 -1.94
CA ILE A 16 -6.17 0.29 -1.25
C ILE A 16 -6.74 0.26 0.17
N ALA A 17 -6.83 1.41 0.86
CA ALA A 17 -7.51 1.52 2.15
C ALA A 17 -9.01 1.20 2.01
N THR A 18 -9.62 1.71 0.93
CA THR A 18 -11.06 1.54 0.65
C THR A 18 -11.37 0.11 0.18
N ASP A 19 -10.57 -0.42 -0.74
CA ASP A 19 -10.71 -1.76 -1.28
C ASP A 19 -9.32 -2.43 -1.42
N PRO A 20 -8.97 -3.41 -0.58
CA PRO A 20 -7.67 -4.08 -0.68
C PRO A 20 -7.47 -4.91 -1.94
N SER A 21 -8.54 -5.23 -2.68
CA SER A 21 -8.47 -6.04 -3.91
C SER A 21 -8.13 -5.21 -5.15
N VAL A 22 -8.15 -3.87 -5.05
CA VAL A 22 -7.89 -2.98 -6.17
C VAL A 22 -6.45 -3.09 -6.69
N LYS A 23 -6.30 -3.24 -8.01
CA LYS A 23 -5.00 -3.32 -8.67
C LYS A 23 -4.42 -1.92 -8.91
N VAL A 24 -3.39 -1.54 -8.15
CA VAL A 24 -2.70 -0.26 -8.32
C VAL A 24 -1.29 -0.48 -8.85
N LEU A 25 -0.94 0.18 -9.97
CA LEU A 25 0.43 0.14 -10.51
C LEU A 25 1.41 0.75 -9.52
N CYS A 26 2.60 0.16 -9.41
CA CYS A 26 3.66 0.64 -8.53
C CYS A 26 3.89 2.16 -8.74
N PRO A 27 3.70 3.00 -7.70
CA PRO A 27 3.87 4.45 -7.78
C PRO A 27 5.26 4.91 -8.21
N VAL A 28 6.27 4.06 -8.01
CA VAL A 28 7.69 4.32 -8.31
C VAL A 28 8.04 3.88 -9.73
N CYS A 29 7.97 2.58 -10.03
CA CYS A 29 8.47 2.05 -11.30
C CYS A 29 7.39 1.89 -12.39
N GLN A 30 6.10 1.96 -12.02
CA GLN A 30 4.94 1.85 -12.93
C GLN A 30 4.91 0.63 -13.86
N LYS A 31 5.57 -0.48 -13.47
CA LYS A 31 5.76 -1.66 -14.34
C LYS A 31 4.95 -2.89 -13.91
N VAL A 32 4.56 -2.98 -12.64
CA VAL A 32 3.78 -4.08 -12.07
C VAL A 32 2.79 -3.52 -11.06
N TYR A 33 1.73 -4.26 -10.76
CA TYR A 33 0.81 -3.94 -9.68
C TYR A 33 1.44 -4.22 -8.32
N LEU A 34 1.02 -3.46 -7.30
CA LEU A 34 1.40 -3.71 -5.92
C LEU A 34 0.77 -5.01 -5.42
N LYS A 35 1.54 -5.82 -4.69
CA LYS A 35 1.02 -6.87 -3.83
C LYS A 35 0.54 -6.23 -2.53
N VAL A 36 -0.67 -6.60 -2.11
CA VAL A 36 -1.30 -6.12 -0.89
C VAL A 36 -1.46 -7.29 0.06
N ARG A 37 -1.05 -7.13 1.32
CA ARG A 37 -1.21 -8.12 2.37
C ARG A 37 -1.56 -7.44 3.69
N ASP A 38 -2.55 -8.00 4.37
CA ASP A 38 -2.94 -7.57 5.71
C ASP A 38 -2.21 -8.42 6.75
N ILE A 39 -1.64 -7.75 7.75
CA ILE A 39 -1.00 -8.36 8.92
C ILE A 39 -1.76 -7.85 10.16
N PRO A 40 -2.46 -8.73 10.90
CA PRO A 40 -3.09 -8.34 12.16
C PRO A 40 -2.07 -7.79 13.16
N ASN A 41 -2.41 -6.74 13.89
CA ASN A 41 -1.56 -6.27 14.98
C ASN A 41 -1.81 -7.14 16.23
N GLU A 42 -0.80 -7.92 16.65
CA GLU A 42 -0.90 -8.80 17.81
C GLU A 42 -1.08 -8.03 19.13
N ASN A 43 -0.59 -6.79 19.21
CA ASN A 43 -0.72 -5.94 20.40
C ASN A 43 -2.05 -5.18 20.44
N ASN A 44 -2.72 -5.02 19.29
CA ASN A 44 -4.02 -4.38 19.21
C ASN A 44 -4.90 -5.06 18.14
N PRO A 45 -5.78 -6.00 18.52
CA PRO A 45 -6.61 -6.75 17.58
C PRO A 45 -7.58 -5.90 16.74
N SER A 46 -7.86 -4.65 17.16
CA SER A 46 -8.67 -3.72 16.35
C SER A 46 -7.86 -3.08 15.22
N GLU A 47 -6.55 -3.36 15.12
CA GLU A 47 -5.67 -2.80 14.12
C GLU A 47 -5.15 -3.87 13.15
N VAL A 48 -4.91 -3.41 11.92
CA VAL A 48 -4.25 -4.20 10.88
C VAL A 48 -3.23 -3.32 10.16
N GLU A 49 -2.05 -3.90 9.90
CA GLU A 49 -1.07 -3.34 9.00
C GLU A 49 -1.30 -3.86 7.59
N ARG A 50 -1.72 -2.97 6.69
CA ARG A 50 -1.86 -3.28 5.26
C ARG A 50 -0.58 -2.92 4.53
N GLN A 51 0.20 -3.93 4.22
CA GLN A 51 1.46 -3.82 3.50
C GLN A 51 1.25 -3.77 1.99
N MET A 52 1.98 -2.88 1.31
CA MET A 52 1.96 -2.70 -0.13
C MET A 52 3.38 -2.84 -0.69
N LEU A 53 3.64 -3.87 -1.49
CA LEU A 53 4.96 -4.21 -2.00
C LEU A 53 5.00 -4.27 -3.53
N CYS A 54 6.07 -3.76 -4.14
CA CYS A 54 6.37 -3.96 -5.55
C CYS A 54 7.51 -4.98 -5.73
N ASP A 55 7.18 -6.17 -6.23
CA ASP A 55 8.17 -7.24 -6.46
C ASP A 55 9.25 -6.89 -7.49
N LYS A 56 9.02 -5.87 -8.33
CA LYS A 56 9.97 -5.51 -9.39
C LYS A 56 11.05 -4.51 -8.95
N CYS A 57 10.72 -3.58 -8.06
CA CYS A 57 11.64 -2.52 -7.65
C CYS A 57 11.83 -2.41 -6.13
N GLY A 58 11.20 -3.29 -5.35
CA GLY A 58 11.29 -3.30 -3.89
C GLY A 58 10.57 -2.15 -3.20
N ALA A 59 9.89 -1.28 -3.95
CA ALA A 59 9.16 -0.16 -3.35
C ALA A 59 8.06 -0.70 -2.41
N PHE A 60 8.06 -0.18 -1.19
CA PHE A 60 7.25 -0.68 -0.09
C PHE A 60 6.63 0.48 0.68
N ASN A 61 5.39 0.30 1.13
CA ASN A 61 4.72 1.23 2.03
C ASN A 61 3.64 0.48 2.83
N VAL A 62 3.22 1.02 3.97
CA VAL A 62 2.26 0.38 4.89
C VAL A 62 1.17 1.38 5.27
N LEU A 63 -0.06 0.90 5.41
CA LEU A 63 -1.14 1.61 6.05
C LEU A 63 -1.45 0.94 7.38
N ARG A 64 -1.54 1.73 8.45
CA ARG A 64 -2.13 1.27 9.71
C ARG A 64 -3.62 1.59 9.67
N LEU A 65 -4.46 0.56 9.76
CA LEU A 65 -5.90 0.69 9.71
C LEU A 65 -6.49 0.23 11.04
N THR A 66 -7.47 0.97 11.54
CA THR A 66 -8.33 0.56 12.66
C THR A 66 -9.65 0.03 12.09
N ARG A 67 -10.11 -1.11 12.58
CA ARG A 67 -11.42 -1.69 12.28
C ARG A 67 -12.53 -1.03 13.08
#